data_AF-A0A7X8RA30-F1
#
_entry.id   AF-A0A7X8RA30-F1
#
_cell.length_a   1.000
_cell.length_b   1.000
_cell.length_c   1.000
_cell.angle_alpha   90.00
_cell.angle_beta   90.00
_cell.angle_gamma   90.00
#
_symmetry.space_group_name_H-M   'P 1'
#
loop_
_entity.id
_entity.type
_entity.pdbx_description
1 polymer ?
#
loop_
_entity_poly.entity_id
_entity_poly.type
_entity_poly.pdbx_seq_one_letter_code
_entity_poly.pdbx_strand_id
1 'polypeptide(L)'
;MRVIRERVSYLKGLAEGMQLDDSTNEGKIIKAMIEVLDDIALTVDDLVEAQQQLEEYVDDIDEDLAEFERILYDEDYDCDDETIAEIECPHCHGIFELKEDMIDDDKDSFKCPNCNEDISFQWECHCEECDSKEEQVQ
;
A
#
# COMPACT_ATOMS: atom_id res chain seq x y z
N MET A 1 -26.84 13.93 -10.74
CA MET A 1 -25.96 14.80 -11.56
C MET A 1 -26.43 14.61 -13.01
N ARG A 2 -26.78 15.67 -13.77
CA ARG A 2 -27.21 15.48 -15.17
C ARG A 2 -26.03 14.95 -15.98
N VAL A 3 -26.17 13.79 -16.60
CA VAL A 3 -25.10 13.15 -17.39
C VAL A 3 -24.72 14.08 -18.53
N ILE A 4 -23.44 14.23 -18.83
CA ILE A 4 -22.96 15.14 -19.88
C ILE A 4 -23.68 14.85 -21.20
N ARG A 5 -23.87 13.57 -21.52
CA ARG A 5 -24.66 13.07 -22.66
C ARG A 5 -26.09 13.63 -22.74
N GLU A 6 -26.81 13.74 -21.62
CA GLU A 6 -28.16 14.32 -21.61
C GLU A 6 -28.14 15.81 -21.97
N ARG A 7 -27.11 16.53 -21.50
CA ARG A 7 -26.95 17.97 -21.78
C ARG A 7 -26.57 18.22 -23.23
N VAL A 8 -25.71 17.38 -23.80
CA VAL A 8 -25.33 17.47 -25.22
C VAL A 8 -26.52 17.08 -26.11
N SER A 9 -27.28 16.06 -25.75
CA SER A 9 -28.53 15.69 -26.44
C SER A 9 -29.55 16.83 -26.43
N TYR A 10 -29.69 17.54 -25.30
CA TYR A 10 -30.52 18.74 -25.22
C TYR A 10 -30.02 19.87 -26.14
N LEU A 11 -28.71 20.10 -26.21
CA LEU A 11 -28.12 21.10 -27.11
C LEU A 11 -28.32 20.75 -28.59
N LYS A 12 -28.19 19.48 -28.97
CA LYS A 12 -28.54 19.00 -30.32
C LYS A 12 -29.99 19.30 -30.66
N GLY A 13 -30.93 18.87 -29.80
CA GLY A 13 -32.35 19.11 -30.01
C GLY A 13 -32.72 20.60 -30.06
N LEU A 14 -32.04 21.43 -29.26
CA LEU A 14 -32.23 22.88 -29.30
C LEU A 14 -31.72 23.48 -30.63
N ALA A 15 -30.56 23.06 -31.11
CA ALA A 15 -30.00 23.52 -32.39
C ALA A 15 -30.91 23.13 -33.58
N GLU A 16 -31.47 21.93 -33.56
CA GLU A 16 -32.46 21.47 -34.54
C GLU A 16 -33.76 22.27 -34.45
N GLY A 17 -34.30 22.46 -33.24
CA GLY A 17 -35.54 23.20 -33.01
C GLY A 17 -35.45 24.70 -33.36
N MET A 18 -34.26 25.29 -33.23
CA MET A 18 -33.97 26.67 -33.64
C MET A 18 -33.71 26.80 -35.14
N GLN A 19 -33.69 25.69 -35.89
CA GLN A 19 -33.35 25.66 -37.31
C GLN A 19 -31.99 26.31 -37.59
N LEU A 20 -30.96 25.87 -36.85
CA LEU A 20 -29.60 26.37 -37.02
C LEU A 20 -29.19 26.34 -38.50
N ASP A 21 -28.87 27.52 -39.05
CA ASP A 21 -28.45 27.65 -40.45
C ASP A 21 -26.97 27.26 -40.60
N ASP A 22 -26.74 26.02 -41.01
CA ASP A 22 -25.42 25.45 -41.25
C ASP A 22 -24.78 25.89 -42.59
N SER A 23 -25.40 26.81 -43.32
CA SER A 23 -24.75 27.48 -44.46
C SER A 23 -23.82 28.62 -44.03
N THR A 24 -24.13 29.26 -42.89
CA THR A 24 -23.33 30.36 -42.30
C THR A 24 -22.04 29.86 -41.67
N ASN A 25 -21.04 30.74 -41.54
CA ASN A 25 -19.77 30.37 -40.90
C ASN A 25 -19.97 30.05 -39.41
N GLU A 26 -20.80 30.84 -38.74
CA GLU A 26 -21.16 30.68 -37.33
C GLU A 26 -21.93 29.37 -37.10
N GLY A 27 -22.91 29.06 -37.95
CA GLY A 27 -23.69 27.81 -37.86
C GLY A 27 -22.84 26.56 -38.06
N LYS A 28 -21.90 26.59 -39.00
CA LYS A 28 -20.91 25.50 -39.19
C LYS A 28 -20.05 25.27 -37.96
N ILE A 29 -19.56 26.35 -37.35
CA ILE A 29 -18.75 26.26 -36.13
C ILE A 29 -19.58 25.70 -34.98
N ILE A 30 -20.80 26.20 -34.76
CA ILE A 30 -21.68 25.72 -33.69
C ILE A 30 -22.01 24.24 -33.87
N LYS A 31 -22.31 23.81 -35.10
CA LYS A 31 -22.57 22.39 -35.42
C LYS A 31 -21.37 21.51 -35.09
N ALA A 32 -20.18 21.91 -35.54
CA ALA A 32 -18.93 21.19 -35.22
C ALA A 32 -18.64 21.16 -33.71
N MET A 33 -18.93 22.24 -32.98
CA MET A 33 -18.79 22.24 -31.51
C MET A 33 -19.72 21.25 -30.84
N ILE A 34 -20.97 21.15 -31.31
CA ILE A 34 -21.95 20.20 -30.77
C ILE A 34 -21.50 18.75 -31.05
N GLU A 35 -20.95 18.47 -32.23
CA GLU A 35 -20.37 17.16 -32.57
C GLU A 35 -19.20 16.81 -31.64
N VAL A 36 -18.23 17.72 -31.45
CA VAL A 36 -17.11 17.49 -30.51
C VAL A 36 -17.60 17.27 -29.08
N LEU A 37 -18.63 17.99 -28.63
CA LEU A 37 -19.23 17.78 -27.31
C LEU A 37 -19.88 16.39 -27.18
N ASP A 38 -20.42 15.84 -28.26
CA ASP A 38 -21.00 14.50 -28.28
C ASP A 38 -19.93 13.43 -28.14
N ASP A 39 -18.82 13.57 -28.87
CA ASP A 39 -17.65 12.69 -28.75
C ASP A 39 -17.06 12.73 -27.33
N ILE A 40 -16.97 13.92 -26.74
CA ILE A 40 -16.55 14.08 -25.33
C ILE A 40 -17.53 13.38 -24.40
N ALA A 41 -18.84 13.49 -24.63
CA ALA A 41 -19.83 12.84 -23.78
C ALA A 41 -19.68 11.31 -23.82
N LEU A 42 -19.47 10.72 -25.00
CA LEU A 42 -19.21 9.29 -25.16
C LEU A 42 -17.91 8.87 -24.46
N THR A 43 -16.83 9.60 -24.68
CA THR A 43 -15.53 9.30 -24.07
C THR A 43 -15.58 9.39 -22.54
N VAL A 44 -16.36 10.33 -22.00
CA VAL A 44 -16.55 10.44 -20.55
C VAL A 44 -17.36 9.27 -20.00
N ASP A 45 -18.40 8.82 -20.70
CA ASP A 45 -19.16 7.63 -20.29
C ASP A 45 -18.23 6.39 -20.24
N ASP A 46 -17.40 6.18 -21.27
CA ASP A 46 -16.41 5.09 -21.30
C ASP A 46 -15.39 5.20 -20.14
N LEU A 47 -14.97 6.42 -19.80
CA LEU A 47 -14.03 6.66 -18.69
C LEU A 47 -14.67 6.37 -17.33
N VAL A 48 -15.97 6.65 -17.16
CA VAL A 48 -16.69 6.30 -15.93
C VAL A 48 -16.79 4.78 -15.79
N GLU A 49 -17.06 4.05 -16.87
CA GLU A 49 -17.09 2.57 -16.84
C GLU A 49 -15.72 1.98 -16.50
N ALA A 50 -14.64 2.50 -17.11
CA ALA A 50 -13.29 2.07 -16.79
C ALA A 50 -12.91 2.40 -15.33
N GLN A 51 -13.38 3.53 -14.80
CA GLN A 51 -13.12 3.93 -13.42
C GLN A 51 -13.86 3.04 -12.41
N GLN A 52 -15.08 2.61 -12.72
CA GLN A 52 -15.81 1.63 -11.90
C GLN A 52 -15.10 0.29 -11.84
N GLN A 53 -14.56 -0.19 -12.97
CA GLN A 53 -13.75 -1.42 -12.98
C GLN A 53 -12.47 -1.29 -12.14
N LEU A 54 -11.85 -0.11 -12.14
CA LEU A 54 -10.70 0.15 -11.28
C LEU A 54 -11.07 0.20 -9.81
N GLU A 55 -12.24 0.73 -9.44
CA GLU A 55 -12.75 0.67 -8.06
C GLU A 55 -12.90 -0.79 -7.61
N GLU A 56 -13.52 -1.64 -8.44
CA GLU A 56 -13.65 -3.08 -8.15
C GLU A 56 -12.27 -3.75 -7.93
N TYR A 57 -11.30 -3.49 -8.79
CA TYR A 57 -9.95 -4.04 -8.59
C TYR A 57 -9.25 -3.52 -7.33
N VAL A 58 -9.51 -2.28 -6.92
CA VAL A 58 -8.94 -1.72 -5.69
C VAL A 58 -9.58 -2.39 -4.48
N ASP A 59 -10.89 -2.62 -4.52
CA ASP A 59 -11.62 -3.33 -3.46
C ASP A 59 -11.11 -4.79 -3.34
N ASP A 60 -10.89 -5.48 -4.47
CA ASP A 60 -10.31 -6.83 -4.48
C ASP A 60 -8.91 -6.86 -3.83
N ILE A 61 -8.06 -5.86 -4.13
CA ILE A 61 -6.73 -5.75 -3.52
C ILE A 61 -6.83 -5.49 -2.02
N ASP A 62 -7.78 -4.67 -1.56
CA ASP A 62 -7.99 -4.39 -0.14
C ASP A 62 -8.40 -5.67 0.62
N GLU A 63 -9.31 -6.47 0.04
CA GLU A 63 -9.72 -7.75 0.61
C GLU A 63 -8.56 -8.75 0.69
N ASP A 64 -7.77 -8.87 -0.37
CA ASP A 64 -6.58 -9.72 -0.40
C ASP A 64 -5.57 -9.30 0.69
N LEU A 65 -5.30 -7.99 0.83
CA LEU A 65 -4.38 -7.47 1.84
C LEU A 65 -4.91 -7.72 3.27
N ALA A 66 -6.21 -7.63 3.50
CA ALA A 66 -6.82 -7.96 4.79
C ALA A 66 -6.74 -9.47 5.10
N GLU A 67 -6.72 -10.34 4.10
CA GLU A 67 -6.41 -11.77 4.30
C GLU A 67 -4.93 -11.97 4.67
N PHE A 68 -4.00 -11.30 3.97
CA PHE A 68 -2.58 -11.35 4.31
C PHE A 68 -2.32 -10.83 5.73
N GLU A 69 -2.96 -9.73 6.13
CA GLU A 69 -2.85 -9.18 7.48
C GLU A 69 -3.25 -10.22 8.52
N ARG A 70 -4.39 -10.90 8.32
CA ARG A 70 -4.83 -11.98 9.22
C ARG A 70 -3.85 -13.14 9.28
N ILE A 71 -3.22 -13.54 8.16
CA ILE A 71 -2.24 -14.65 8.16
C ILE A 71 -0.95 -14.25 8.90
N LEU A 72 -0.49 -13.02 8.72
CA LEU A 72 0.78 -12.53 9.30
C LEU A 72 0.63 -12.09 10.75
N TYR A 73 -0.53 -11.52 11.10
CA TYR A 73 -0.83 -10.94 12.40
C TYR A 73 -1.95 -11.69 13.12
N ASP A 74 -2.20 -12.96 12.77
CA ASP A 74 -3.26 -13.78 13.38
C ASP A 74 -3.14 -13.69 14.92
N GLU A 75 -4.24 -13.27 15.57
CA GLU A 75 -4.36 -12.80 16.96
C GLU A 75 -3.98 -13.82 18.05
N ASP A 76 -3.45 -14.99 17.68
CA ASP A 76 -3.00 -16.05 18.60
C ASP A 76 -1.48 -16.03 18.88
N TYR A 77 -0.73 -15.16 18.20
CA TYR A 77 0.62 -14.80 18.62
C TYR A 77 0.56 -13.44 19.31
N ASP A 78 0.43 -13.49 20.63
CA ASP A 78 0.71 -12.39 21.57
C ASP A 78 2.23 -12.08 21.54
N CYS A 79 2.77 -11.86 20.33
CA CYS A 79 4.08 -11.30 20.13
C CYS A 79 3.97 -9.84 20.50
N ASP A 80 4.05 -9.57 21.81
CA ASP A 80 4.51 -8.31 22.35
C ASP A 80 5.70 -7.89 21.44
N ASP A 81 5.57 -6.76 20.74
CA ASP A 81 6.43 -6.26 19.63
C ASP A 81 7.92 -6.07 20.02
N GLU A 82 8.30 -6.58 21.20
CA GLU A 82 9.60 -6.53 21.83
C GLU A 82 10.25 -7.92 21.95
N THR A 83 9.51 -9.03 21.77
CA THR A 83 10.03 -10.40 21.98
C THR A 83 10.76 -10.91 20.73
N ILE A 84 12.08 -11.01 20.83
CA ILE A 84 12.99 -11.48 19.78
C ILE A 84 12.94 -13.01 19.63
N ALA A 85 12.96 -13.75 20.74
CA ALA A 85 12.99 -15.22 20.74
C ALA A 85 12.65 -15.82 22.11
N GLU A 86 12.07 -17.02 22.16
CA GLU A 86 11.98 -17.82 23.38
C GLU A 86 13.24 -18.70 23.55
N ILE A 87 13.93 -18.55 24.69
CA ILE A 87 15.18 -19.28 24.97
C ILE A 87 15.09 -20.01 26.30
N GLU A 88 15.61 -21.24 26.35
CA GLU A 88 15.79 -21.98 27.59
C GLU A 88 17.14 -21.63 28.25
N CYS A 89 17.11 -21.18 29.51
CA CYS A 89 18.33 -20.87 30.25
C CYS A 89 19.16 -22.13 30.53
N PRO A 90 20.46 -22.18 30.18
CA PRO A 90 21.31 -23.36 30.44
C PRO A 90 21.59 -23.60 31.93
N HIS A 91 21.40 -22.59 32.79
CA HIS A 91 21.66 -22.69 34.23
C HIS A 91 20.44 -23.14 35.02
N CYS A 92 19.26 -22.61 34.72
CA CYS A 92 18.03 -22.90 35.48
C CYS A 92 16.97 -23.68 34.70
N HIS A 93 17.17 -23.93 33.39
CA HIS A 93 16.23 -24.59 32.50
C HIS A 93 14.84 -23.94 32.46
N GLY A 94 14.76 -22.67 32.87
CA GLY A 94 13.57 -21.85 32.71
C GLY A 94 13.51 -21.32 31.28
N ILE A 95 12.36 -21.49 30.64
CA ILE A 95 12.05 -20.86 29.35
C ILE A 95 11.62 -19.42 29.65
N PHE A 96 12.22 -18.46 28.94
CA PHE A 96 11.85 -17.06 29.03
C PHE A 96 11.91 -16.41 27.64
N GLU A 97 11.16 -15.33 27.49
CA GLU A 97 11.13 -14.49 26.31
C GLU A 97 12.31 -13.51 26.34
N LEU A 98 13.16 -13.57 25.33
CA LEU A 98 14.25 -12.63 25.09
C LEU A 98 13.69 -11.40 24.38
N LYS A 99 13.87 -10.23 24.99
CA LYS A 99 13.48 -8.94 24.41
C LYS A 99 14.69 -8.11 23.97
N GLU A 100 14.49 -7.15 23.07
CA GLU A 100 15.57 -6.29 22.55
C GLU A 100 16.27 -5.49 23.65
N ASP A 101 15.54 -5.07 24.69
CA ASP A 101 16.07 -4.34 25.84
C ASP A 101 16.98 -5.18 26.76
N MET A 102 16.99 -6.51 26.60
CA MET A 102 17.86 -7.42 27.37
C MET A 102 19.23 -7.61 26.73
N ILE A 103 19.40 -7.18 25.47
CA ILE A 103 20.63 -7.33 24.69
C ILE A 103 21.32 -5.96 24.63
N ASP A 104 22.51 -5.86 25.23
CA ASP A 104 23.39 -4.71 25.03
C ASP A 104 24.25 -4.97 23.79
N ASP A 105 24.19 -4.12 22.76
CA ASP A 105 25.03 -4.22 21.54
C ASP A 105 26.54 -4.30 21.83
N ASP A 106 26.96 -3.74 22.97
CA ASP A 106 28.35 -3.70 23.43
C ASP A 106 28.77 -4.92 24.28
N LYS A 107 27.87 -5.87 24.56
CA LYS A 107 28.15 -7.05 25.40
C LYS A 107 27.59 -8.35 24.81
N ASP A 108 28.47 -9.33 24.66
CA ASP A 108 28.12 -10.71 24.25
C ASP A 108 27.45 -11.54 25.36
N SER A 109 26.81 -10.90 26.35
CA SER A 109 26.19 -11.58 27.48
C SER A 109 25.04 -10.79 28.09
N PHE A 110 23.95 -11.47 28.42
CA PHE A 110 22.80 -10.90 29.14
C PHE A 110 22.48 -11.71 30.41
N LYS A 111 21.67 -11.15 31.32
CA LYS A 111 21.29 -11.81 32.57
C LYS A 111 19.97 -12.55 32.42
N CYS A 112 19.94 -13.81 32.84
CA CYS A 112 18.69 -14.55 32.88
C CYS A 112 17.71 -13.91 33.89
N PRO A 113 16.46 -13.62 33.52
CA PRO A 113 15.47 -13.04 34.44
C PRO A 113 15.03 -14.00 35.57
N ASN A 114 15.22 -15.32 35.39
CA ASN A 114 14.78 -16.33 36.36
C ASN A 114 15.84 -16.66 37.41
N CYS A 115 17.12 -16.75 37.03
CA CYS A 115 18.21 -17.11 37.95
C CYS A 115 19.30 -16.06 38.11
N ASN A 116 19.25 -14.98 37.33
CA ASN A 116 20.17 -13.84 37.42
C ASN A 116 21.65 -14.19 37.16
N GLU A 117 21.88 -15.32 36.48
CA GLU A 117 23.20 -15.76 35.99
C GLU A 117 23.44 -15.19 34.58
N ASP A 118 24.71 -14.90 34.24
CA ASP A 118 25.10 -14.36 32.94
C ASP A 118 25.09 -15.47 31.87
N ILE A 119 24.31 -15.28 30.82
CA ILE A 119 24.27 -16.14 29.63
C ILE A 119 25.09 -15.45 28.54
N SER A 120 26.21 -16.04 28.15
CA SER A 120 27.01 -15.56 27.02
C SER A 120 26.53 -16.18 25.70
N PHE A 121 26.42 -15.37 24.66
CA PHE A 121 26.06 -15.80 23.32
C PHE A 121 27.18 -15.39 22.35
N GLN A 122 27.57 -16.28 21.44
CA GLN A 122 28.52 -15.96 20.37
C GLN A 122 27.72 -15.77 19.08
N TRP A 123 27.60 -14.54 18.60
CA TRP A 123 27.10 -14.29 17.25
C TRP A 123 28.19 -14.72 16.28
N GLU A 124 28.09 -15.93 15.75
CA GLU A 124 28.76 -16.23 14.48
C GLU A 124 28.01 -15.46 13.39
N CYS A 125 28.35 -14.17 13.22
CA CYS A 125 27.89 -13.39 12.08
C CYS A 125 28.47 -14.05 10.83
N HIS A 126 27.71 -14.94 10.19
CA HIS A 126 28.05 -15.52 8.90
C HIS A 126 27.74 -14.51 7.78
N CYS A 127 28.17 -13.27 8.01
CA CYS A 127 27.92 -12.10 7.20
C CYS A 127 29.16 -11.93 6.31
N GLU A 128 29.14 -12.44 5.08
CA GLU A 128 30.27 -12.34 4.12
C GLU A 128 30.61 -10.88 3.71
N GLU A 129 30.01 -9.86 4.33
CA GLU A 129 30.20 -8.44 3.99
C GLU A 129 30.55 -7.52 5.17
N CYS A 130 31.06 -8.03 6.29
CA CYS A 130 31.70 -7.20 7.32
C CYS A 130 33.24 -7.28 7.20
N ASP A 131 33.77 -6.76 6.09
CA ASP A 131 35.20 -6.54 5.90
C ASP A 131 35.46 -5.06 5.58
N SER A 132 35.22 -4.19 6.56
CA SER A 132 35.69 -2.79 6.54
C SER A 132 36.86 -2.63 7.50
N LYS A 133 38.05 -2.83 6.94
CA LYS A 133 39.35 -2.52 7.54
C LYS A 133 39.46 -1.05 7.91
N GLU A 134 40.11 -0.77 9.04
CA GLU A 134 41.05 0.33 9.31
C GLU A 134 41.28 0.36 10.84
N GLU A 135 42.43 0.60 11.46
CA GLU A 135 43.85 0.65 11.11
C GLU A 135 44.58 0.72 12.48
N GLN A 136 45.85 0.36 12.50
CA GLN A 136 46.76 0.25 13.66
C GLN A 136 46.76 1.45 14.62
N VAL A 137 46.81 1.20 15.94
CA VAL A 137 47.62 2.03 16.87
C VAL A 137 48.25 1.16 17.98
N GLN A 138 49.54 0.89 17.76
CA GLN A 138 50.68 0.72 18.70
C GLN A 138 50.54 -0.12 19.99
#